data_AF-A0A1Q9DUN5-F1
#
_entry.id   AF-A0A1Q9DUN5-F1
#
_cell.length_a   1.000
_cell.length_b   1.000
_cell.length_c   1.000
_cell.angle_alpha   90.00
_cell.angle_beta   90.00
_cell.angle_gamma   90.00
#
_symmetry.space_group_name_H-M   'P 1'
#
loop_
_entity.id
_entity.type
_entity.pdbx_description
1 polymer ?
#
loop_
_entity_poly.entity_id
_entity_poly.type
_entity_poly.pdbx_seq_one_letter_code
_entity_poly.pdbx_strand_id
1 'polypeptide(L)'
;MASLMPVLGGHSTDDSRDLPPEDALERLLGQVYDYHVTEAIFRHGQGKFKWTNGRVYEGEWQLGKQHGQGALTVEGKVTKGEWKSGVRVT
;
A
#
# COMPACT_ATOMS: atom_id res chain seq x y z
N MET A 1 9.54 57.14 -29.80
CA MET A 1 9.12 55.85 -30.39
C MET A 1 8.44 55.05 -29.31
N ALA A 2 7.19 54.65 -29.52
CA ALA A 2 6.44 53.78 -28.62
C ALA A 2 6.44 52.36 -29.19
N SER A 3 6.63 51.32 -28.36
CA SER A 3 5.80 50.11 -28.42
C SER A 3 6.12 49.12 -27.28
N LEU A 4 5.07 48.89 -26.48
CA LEU A 4 4.63 47.69 -25.76
C LEU A 4 5.62 46.57 -25.39
N MET A 5 5.62 46.21 -24.10
CA MET A 5 5.74 44.82 -23.67
C MET A 5 4.39 44.38 -23.05
N PRO A 6 3.88 43.18 -23.35
CA PRO A 6 2.57 42.75 -22.88
C PRO A 6 2.61 42.34 -21.41
N VAL A 7 1.63 42.82 -20.65
CA VAL A 7 1.22 42.28 -19.35
C VAL A 7 0.21 41.18 -19.61
N LEU A 8 0.32 40.03 -18.91
CA LEU A 8 -0.81 39.32 -18.30
C LEU A 8 -0.32 38.03 -17.62
N GLY A 9 -0.80 37.80 -16.41
CA GLY A 9 -0.78 36.46 -15.81
C GLY A 9 -0.58 36.46 -14.30
N GLY A 10 -1.53 37.01 -13.55
CA GLY A 10 -1.67 36.63 -12.15
C GLY A 10 -2.18 35.20 -12.04
N HIS A 11 -1.62 34.41 -11.14
CA HIS A 11 -2.30 33.31 -10.47
C HIS A 11 -1.63 33.01 -9.13
N SER A 12 -2.43 33.17 -8.08
CA SER A 12 -2.36 32.63 -6.73
C SER A 12 -1.22 31.64 -6.45
N THR A 13 -0.44 31.92 -5.39
CA THR A 13 0.42 30.92 -4.73
C THR A 13 -0.46 29.80 -4.19
N ASP A 14 -0.58 28.74 -4.98
CA ASP A 14 -1.05 27.42 -4.57
C ASP A 14 0.13 26.69 -3.91
N ASP A 15 0.16 26.76 -2.58
CA ASP A 15 1.13 26.19 -1.63
C ASP A 15 0.99 24.65 -1.57
N SER A 16 1.25 23.97 -2.69
CA SER A 16 1.00 22.53 -2.82
C SER A 16 2.09 21.75 -3.58
N ARG A 17 3.23 22.35 -3.96
CA ARG A 17 4.10 21.74 -4.99
C ARG A 17 5.61 21.71 -4.76
N ASP A 18 6.12 22.03 -3.58
CA ASP A 18 7.53 21.73 -3.24
C ASP A 18 7.63 20.41 -2.45
N LEU A 19 7.01 19.35 -3.00
CA LEU A 19 7.32 18.00 -2.60
C LEU A 19 8.78 17.72 -3.00
N PRO A 20 9.61 17.16 -2.12
CA PRO A 20 10.99 16.86 -2.45
C PRO A 20 11.03 15.92 -3.66
N PRO A 21 12.04 16.02 -4.55
CA PRO A 21 12.17 15.13 -5.69
C PRO A 21 12.10 13.68 -5.20
N GLU A 22 11.48 12.77 -5.96
CA GLU A 22 11.23 11.39 -5.52
C GLU A 22 12.52 10.69 -5.02
N ASP A 23 13.67 11.06 -5.59
CA ASP A 23 15.01 10.58 -5.20
C ASP A 23 15.49 11.07 -3.82
N ALA A 24 14.92 12.16 -3.30
CA ALA A 24 15.22 12.68 -1.96
C ALA A 24 14.48 11.89 -0.87
N LEU A 25 13.31 11.30 -1.17
CA LEU A 25 12.66 10.33 -0.28
C LEU A 25 13.48 9.04 -0.20
N GLU A 26 14.01 8.54 -1.31
CA GLU A 26 14.90 7.37 -1.33
C GLU A 26 16.19 7.61 -0.51
N ARG A 27 16.77 8.81 -0.59
CA ARG A 27 17.96 9.21 0.19
C ARG A 27 17.67 9.40 1.68
N LEU A 28 16.52 9.97 2.04
CA LEU A 28 16.09 10.15 3.44
C LEU A 28 15.66 8.83 4.09
N LEU A 29 15.01 7.94 3.33
CA LEU A 29 14.60 6.61 3.81
C LEU A 29 15.78 5.64 3.88
N GLY A 30 16.76 5.76 2.98
CA GLY A 30 17.94 4.90 2.97
C GLY A 30 18.91 5.13 4.12
N GLN A 31 18.96 6.33 4.72
CA GLN A 31 19.87 6.63 5.84
C GLN A 31 19.28 6.36 7.24
N VAL A 32 17.97 6.15 7.38
CA VAL A 32 17.32 5.87 8.67
C VAL A 32 16.86 4.41 8.80
N TYR A 33 16.78 3.64 7.71
CA TYR A 33 16.45 2.21 7.76
C TYR A 33 17.69 1.31 7.84
N ASP A 34 18.56 1.56 8.81
CA ASP A 34 19.39 0.50 9.43
C ASP A 34 18.57 -0.25 10.51
N TYR A 35 17.26 -0.35 10.29
CA TYR A 35 16.36 -1.16 11.09
C TYR A 35 16.13 -2.45 10.33
N HIS A 36 16.74 -3.53 10.80
CA HIS A 36 16.18 -4.88 10.82
C HIS A 36 14.97 -5.06 9.89
N VAL A 37 15.22 -5.18 8.58
CA VAL A 37 14.17 -5.37 7.57
C VAL A 37 13.74 -6.84 7.60
N THR A 38 13.30 -7.32 8.75
CA THR A 38 12.70 -8.66 8.90
C THR A 38 11.18 -8.58 8.98
N GLU A 39 10.62 -7.38 9.17
CA GLU A 39 9.18 -7.17 9.35
C GLU A 39 8.54 -6.21 8.33
N ALA A 40 9.34 -5.55 7.49
CA ALA A 40 8.84 -4.67 6.45
C ALA A 40 8.35 -5.48 5.24
N ILE A 41 7.07 -5.84 5.32
CA ILE A 41 5.98 -5.71 4.33
C ILE A 41 5.01 -6.87 4.62
N PHE A 42 4.40 -6.82 5.79
CA PHE A 42 3.32 -7.71 6.10
C PHE A 42 2.05 -7.25 5.36
N ARG A 43 1.40 -8.17 4.64
CA ARG A 43 0.09 -7.90 4.01
C ARG A 43 -0.88 -7.32 5.05
N HIS A 44 -1.53 -6.21 4.70
CA HIS A 44 -2.54 -5.55 5.51
C HIS A 44 -3.71 -5.12 4.63
N GLY A 45 -4.92 -5.06 5.19
CA GLY A 45 -6.13 -4.70 4.46
C GLY A 45 -6.66 -5.83 3.57
N GLN A 46 -7.49 -5.49 2.59
CA GLN A 46 -8.08 -6.46 1.66
C GLN A 46 -7.01 -6.98 0.69
N GLY A 47 -6.95 -8.30 0.49
CA GLY A 47 -5.96 -8.87 -0.42
C GLY A 47 -6.20 -10.33 -0.77
N LYS A 48 -5.59 -10.75 -1.88
CA LYS A 48 -5.61 -12.12 -2.37
C LYS A 48 -4.22 -12.71 -2.31
N PHE A 49 -4.10 -13.89 -1.70
CA PHE A 49 -2.84 -14.64 -1.63
C PHE A 49 -3.04 -16.05 -2.18
N LYS A 50 -2.17 -16.44 -3.11
CA LYS A 50 -2.12 -17.79 -3.66
C LYS A 50 -0.86 -18.48 -3.16
N TRP A 51 -1.03 -19.59 -2.45
CA TRP A 51 0.09 -20.45 -2.07
C TRP A 51 0.56 -21.28 -3.26
N THR A 52 1.82 -21.71 -3.23
CA THR A 52 2.41 -22.63 -4.21
C THR A 52 1.68 -23.97 -4.26
N ASN A 53 1.06 -24.39 -3.16
CA ASN A 53 0.23 -25.60 -3.09
C ASN A 53 -1.19 -25.42 -3.66
N GLY A 54 -1.46 -24.32 -4.36
CA GLY A 54 -2.74 -24.08 -5.05
C GLY A 54 -3.87 -23.55 -4.16
N ARG A 55 -3.66 -23.43 -2.83
CA ARG A 55 -4.62 -22.74 -1.96
C ARG A 55 -4.69 -21.27 -2.32
N VAL A 56 -5.86 -20.66 -2.13
CA VAL A 56 -6.09 -19.23 -2.37
C VAL A 56 -6.87 -18.66 -1.21
N TYR A 57 -6.41 -17.56 -0.62
CA TYR A 57 -7.17 -16.79 0.35
C TYR A 57 -7.46 -15.42 -0.22
N GLU A 58 -8.70 -14.99 -0.09
CA GLU A 58 -9.16 -13.67 -0.49
C GLU A 58 -9.97 -13.07 0.67
N GLY A 59 -9.50 -11.96 1.23
CA GLY A 59 -10.12 -11.35 2.39
C GLY A 59 -9.18 -10.40 3.11
N GLU A 60 -9.51 -10.08 4.36
CA GLU A 60 -8.72 -9.13 5.13
C GLU A 60 -7.42 -9.76 5.64
N TRP A 61 -6.39 -8.92 5.74
CA TRP A 61 -5.07 -9.25 6.24
C TRP A 61 -4.67 -8.28 7.33
N GLN A 62 -3.98 -8.79 8.34
CA GLN A 62 -3.35 -7.98 9.38
C GLN A 62 -2.02 -8.62 9.76
N LEU A 63 -0.94 -7.84 9.64
CA LEU A 63 0.43 -8.29 9.97
C LEU A 63 0.77 -9.63 9.26
N GLY A 64 0.37 -9.76 7.99
CA GLY A 64 0.72 -10.89 7.14
C GLY A 64 -0.13 -12.14 7.37
N LYS A 65 -1.07 -12.08 8.31
CA LYS A 65 -2.00 -13.16 8.64
C LYS A 65 -3.41 -12.83 8.17
N GLN A 66 -4.18 -13.87 7.86
CA GLN A 66 -5.61 -13.75 7.55
C GLN A 66 -6.34 -13.14 8.76
N HIS A 67 -7.18 -12.17 8.48
CA HIS A 67 -7.99 -11.45 9.46
C HIS A 67 -9.39 -11.19 8.89
N GLY A 68 -10.33 -10.80 9.76
CA GLY A 68 -11.67 -10.33 9.39
C GLY A 68 -12.42 -11.29 8.46
N GLN A 69 -13.21 -10.74 7.53
CA GLN A 69 -13.97 -11.56 6.59
C GLN A 69 -13.08 -12.07 5.45
N GLY A 70 -13.16 -13.37 5.17
CA GLY A 70 -12.37 -13.96 4.09
C GLY A 70 -12.87 -15.31 3.58
N ALA A 71 -12.40 -15.66 2.39
CA ALA A 71 -12.67 -16.91 1.71
C ALA A 71 -11.36 -17.66 1.43
N LEU A 72 -11.25 -18.89 1.95
CA LEU A 72 -10.16 -19.81 1.63
C LEU A 72 -10.65 -20.86 0.63
N THR A 73 -10.01 -20.92 -0.53
CA THR A 73 -10.18 -21.95 -1.54
C THR A 73 -9.06 -22.98 -1.41
N VAL A 74 -9.43 -24.25 -1.24
CA VAL A 74 -8.52 -25.41 -1.22
C VAL A 74 -9.05 -26.42 -2.22
N GLU A 75 -8.27 -26.75 -3.25
CA GLU A 75 -8.65 -27.76 -4.26
C GLU A 75 -10.03 -27.49 -4.89
N GLY A 76 -10.35 -26.22 -5.15
CA GLY A 76 -11.64 -25.80 -5.70
C GLY A 76 -12.78 -25.68 -4.69
N LYS A 77 -12.61 -26.16 -3.45
CA LYS A 77 -13.59 -25.98 -2.37
C LYS A 77 -13.38 -24.62 -1.69
N VAL A 78 -14.40 -23.77 -1.77
CA VAL A 78 -14.41 -22.45 -1.13
C VAL A 78 -14.99 -22.55 0.27
N THR A 79 -14.28 -22.00 1.25
CA THR A 79 -14.77 -21.88 2.63
C THR A 79 -14.68 -20.43 3.10
N LYS A 80 -15.85 -19.84 3.39
CA LYS A 80 -15.97 -18.47 3.88
C LYS A 80 -16.08 -18.45 5.40
N GLY A 81 -15.61 -17.38 6.03
CA GLY A 81 -15.81 -17.17 7.46
C GLY A 81 -14.98 -16.00 7.98
N GLU A 82 -15.09 -15.76 9.27
CA GLU A 82 -14.25 -14.80 9.97
C GLU A 82 -12.90 -15.42 10.34
N TRP A 83 -11.82 -14.66 10.19
CA TRP A 83 -10.45 -15.04 10.46
C TRP A 83 -9.83 -14.14 11.53
N LYS A 84 -9.06 -14.73 12.44
CA LYS A 84 -8.30 -13.99 13.43
C LYS A 84 -6.90 -14.56 13.52
N SER A 85 -5.92 -13.76 13.14
CA SER A 85 -4.50 -14.12 13.21
C SER A 85 -4.16 -15.44 12.50
N GLY A 86 -4.81 -15.71 11.37
CA GLY A 86 -4.58 -16.90 10.55
C GLY A 86 -5.44 -18.11 10.87
N VAL A 87 -6.34 -18.02 11.86
CA VAL A 87 -7.26 -19.10 12.24
C VAL A 87 -8.70 -18.67 11.94
N ARG A 88 -9.49 -19.57 11.36
CA ARG A 88 -10.92 -19.33 11.11
C ARG A 88 -11.69 -19.51 12.43
N VAL A 89 -12.57 -18.56 12.74
CA VAL A 89 -13.36 -18.51 13.98
C VAL A 89 -14.79 -19.05 13.78
N THR A 90 -15.26 -19.08 12.53
CA THR A 90 -16.63 -19.51 12.12
C THR A 90 -16.67 -20.91 11.51
#